data_AF-A0A3B4BLS0-F1
#
_entry.id   AF-A0A3B4BLS0-F1
#
_cell.length_a   1.000
_cell.length_b   1.000
_cell.length_c   1.000
_cell.angle_alpha   90.00
_cell.angle_beta   90.00
_cell.angle_gamma   90.00
#
_symmetry.space_group_name_H-M   'P 1'
#
loop_
_entity.id
_entity.type
_entity.pdbx_description
1 polymer ?
#
loop_
_entity_poly.entity_id
_entity_poly.type
_entity_poly.pdbx_seq_one_letter_code
_entity_poly.pdbx_strand_id
1 'polypeptide(L)' 'MLSVGLKSPHCKLEQLRLSGCLVSEEGCASLASALRSNSSHLTELDLSYNHPGDTGIKLLSALQEDPHCALDTLRFGPLL' A
#
# COMPACT_ATOMS: atom_id res chain seq x y z
N MET A 1 -13.82 -5.12 -1.58
CA MET A 1 -12.35 -5.23 -1.44
C MET A 1 -11.79 -3.87 -1.03
N LEU A 2 -10.82 -3.82 -0.11
CA LEU A 2 -10.20 -2.58 0.37
C LEU A 2 -9.67 -1.68 -0.76
N SER A 3 -9.08 -2.29 -1.79
CA SER A 3 -8.59 -1.62 -2.99
C SER A 3 -9.65 -0.79 -3.73
N VAL A 4 -10.93 -1.14 -3.63
CA VAL A 4 -12.02 -0.35 -4.22
C VAL A 4 -12.23 0.95 -3.45
N GLY A 5 -12.17 0.90 -2.12
CA GLY A 5 -12.28 2.09 -1.28
C GLY A 5 -11.13 3.07 -1.48
N LEU A 6 -9.90 2.56 -1.63
CA LEU A 6 -8.70 3.36 -1.90
C LEU A 6 -8.73 4.06 -3.26
N LYS A 7 -9.45 3.50 -4.25
CA LYS A 7 -9.66 4.14 -5.57
C LYS A 7 -10.69 5.28 -5.55
N SER A 8 -11.43 5.45 -4.45
CA SER A 8 -12.41 6.54 -4.35
C SER A 8 -11.70 7.88 -4.31
N PRO A 9 -12.05 8.86 -5.16
CA PRO A 9 -11.46 10.21 -5.11
C PRO A 9 -11.76 10.97 -3.81
N HIS A 10 -12.68 10.44 -2.99
CA HIS A 10 -13.01 10.96 -1.66
C HIS A 10 -12.29 10.22 -0.53
N CYS A 11 -11.38 9.29 -0.85
CA CYS A 11 -10.59 8.60 0.15
C CYS A 11 -9.58 9.58 0.77
N LYS A 12 -9.75 9.88 2.06
CA LYS A 12 -8.86 10.74 2.84
C LYS A 12 -8.02 9.96 3.86
N LEU A 13 -7.83 8.66 3.60
CA LEU A 13 -7.08 7.81 4.51
C LEU A 13 -5.60 8.18 4.42
N GLU A 14 -5.00 8.56 5.54
CA GLU A 14 -3.59 8.91 5.63
C GLU A 14 -2.72 7.73 6.10
N GLN A 15 -3.27 6.86 6.95
CA GLN A 15 -2.56 5.70 7.49
C GLN A 15 -3.38 4.43 7.29
N LEU A 16 -2.75 3.38 6.77
CA LEU A 16 -3.36 2.07 6.58
C LEU A 16 -2.45 1.00 7.17
N ARG A 17 -2.91 0.36 8.25
CA ARG A 17 -2.21 -0.76 8.89
C ARG A 17 -2.92 -2.07 8.60
N LEU A 18 -2.23 -2.96 7.90
CA LEU A 18 -2.66 -4.30 7.50
C LEU A 18 -1.72 -5.37 8.06
N SER A 19 -1.02 -5.04 9.15
CA SER A 19 -0.06 -5.96 9.76
C SER A 19 -0.72 -7.27 10.14
N GLY A 20 -0.17 -8.40 9.71
CA GLY A 20 -0.70 -9.74 10.01
C GLY A 20 -2.04 -10.07 9.33
N CYS A 21 -2.45 -9.32 8.31
CA CYS A 21 -3.71 -9.54 7.59
C CYS A 21 -3.65 -10.59 6.48
N LEU A 22 -2.57 -11.39 6.41
CA LEU A 22 -2.34 -12.41 5.38
C LEU A 22 -2.37 -11.85 3.95
N VAL A 23 -1.89 -10.61 3.77
CA VAL A 23 -1.78 -9.99 2.46
C VAL A 23 -0.75 -10.76 1.62
N SER A 24 -1.21 -11.27 0.48
CA SER A 24 -0.39 -11.97 -0.51
C SER A 24 0.24 -11.00 -1.52
N GLU A 25 1.09 -11.53 -2.40
CA GLU A 25 1.64 -10.80 -3.54
C GLU A 25 0.54 -10.20 -4.44
N GLU A 26 -0.53 -10.94 -4.71
CA GLU A 26 -1.70 -10.45 -5.47
C GLU A 26 -2.42 -9.32 -4.73
N GLY A 27 -2.53 -9.43 -3.41
CA GLY A 27 -3.06 -8.36 -2.55
C GLY A 27 -2.22 -7.09 -2.66
N CYS A 28 -0.89 -7.21 -2.65
CA CYS A 28 0.03 -6.09 -2.84
C CYS A 28 -0.10 -5.45 -4.23
N ALA A 29 -0.23 -6.24 -5.28
CA ALA A 29 -0.47 -5.74 -6.63
C ALA A 29 -1.80 -4.95 -6.72
N SER A 30 -2.84 -5.45 -6.07
CA SER A 30 -4.14 -4.78 -5.97
C SER A 30 -4.07 -3.46 -5.20
N LEU A 31 -3.31 -3.42 -4.10
CA LEU A 31 -3.05 -2.19 -3.33
C LEU A 31 -2.27 -1.18 -4.16
N ALA A 32 -1.16 -1.60 -4.80
CA ALA A 32 -0.34 -0.73 -5.64
C ALA A 32 -1.13 -0.12 -6.81
N SER A 33 -2.00 -0.90 -7.46
CA SER A 33 -2.89 -0.40 -8.50
C SER A 33 -3.87 0.66 -7.97
N ALA A 34 -4.43 0.45 -6.79
CA ALA A 34 -5.37 1.39 -6.18
C ALA A 34 -4.70 2.69 -5.74
N LEU A 35 -3.48 2.61 -5.21
CA LEU A 35 -2.72 3.77 -4.73
C LEU A 35 -2.13 4.61 -5.87
N ARG A 36 -1.79 4.01 -7.02
CA ARG A 36 -1.39 4.79 -8.22
C ARG A 36 -2.54 5.55 -8.88
N SER A 37 -3.74 4.96 -8.91
CA SER A 37 -4.85 5.55 -9.69
C SER A 37 -5.48 6.77 -9.03
N ASN A 38 -5.04 7.11 -7.83
CA ASN A 38 -5.63 8.16 -7.01
C ASN A 38 -4.49 8.97 -6.41
N SER A 39 -4.65 10.30 -6.27
CA SER A 39 -3.72 11.10 -5.47
C SER A 39 -3.97 10.77 -4.00
N SER A 40 -3.57 9.57 -3.60
CA SER A 40 -3.91 9.06 -2.29
C SER A 40 -3.24 9.94 -1.26
N HIS A 41 -4.01 10.44 -0.30
CA HIS A 41 -3.48 11.11 0.89
C HIS A 41 -2.73 10.14 1.81
N LEU A 42 -2.62 8.86 1.42
CA LEU A 42 -1.97 7.83 2.20
C LEU A 42 -0.46 8.10 2.27
N THR A 43 0.01 8.41 3.47
CA THR A 43 1.43 8.65 3.78
C THR A 43 2.06 7.45 4.47
N GLU A 44 1.27 6.58 5.11
CA GLU A 44 1.76 5.37 5.79
C GLU A 44 0.99 4.12 5.34
N LEU A 45 1.74 3.12 4.88
CA LEU A 45 1.26 1.76 4.64
C LEU A 45 2.09 0.75 5.44
N ASP A 46 1.45 0.09 6.39
CA ASP A 46 2.07 -0.98 7.18
C ASP A 46 1.53 -2.34 6.72
N LEU A 47 2.43 -3.14 6.14
CA LEU A 47 2.22 -4.52 5.72
C LEU A 47 3.13 -5.49 6.50
N SER A 48 3.61 -5.13 7.69
CA SER A 48 4.37 -6.00 8.57
C SER A 48 3.67 -7.36 8.78
N TYR A 49 4.45 -8.43 8.96
CA TYR A 49 3.91 -9.78 9.19
C TYR A 49 2.95 -10.30 8.08
N ASN A 50 3.18 -9.92 6.82
CA ASN A 50 2.47 -10.45 5.64
C ASN A 50 3.42 -11.17 4.68
N HIS A 51 2.89 -11.61 3.53
CA HIS A 51 3.63 -12.32 2.48
C HIS A 51 3.57 -11.54 1.16
N PRO A 52 4.19 -10.33 1.09
CA PRO A 52 4.08 -9.47 -0.09
C PRO A 52 4.77 -10.05 -1.33
N GLY A 53 5.71 -10.99 -1.18
CA GLY A 53 6.52 -11.50 -2.28
C GLY A 53 7.42 -10.42 -2.92
N ASP A 54 8.37 -10.85 -3.75
CA ASP A 54 9.31 -9.93 -4.38
C ASP A 54 8.61 -8.97 -5.34
N THR A 55 7.57 -9.45 -6.05
CA THR A 55 6.82 -8.62 -6.98
C THR A 55 5.99 -7.59 -6.23
N GLY A 56 5.32 -7.98 -5.14
CA GLY A 56 4.50 -7.09 -4.35
C GLY A 56 5.33 -6.00 -3.67
N ILE A 57 6.50 -6.35 -3.12
CA ILE A 57 7.47 -5.38 -2.58
C ILE A 57 7.87 -4.39 -3.68
N LYS A 58 8.32 -4.88 -4.84
CA LYS A 58 8.74 -4.03 -5.95
C LYS A 58 7.63 -3.06 -6.40
N LEU A 59 6.40 -3.55 -6.53
CA LEU A 59 5.26 -2.74 -6.99
C LEU A 59 4.86 -1.64 -6.01
N LEU A 60 4.97 -1.92 -4.70
CA LEU A 60 4.64 -0.98 -3.64
C LEU A 60 5.78 0.02 -3.38
N SER A 61 7.04 -0.42 -3.40
CA SER A 61 8.20 0.49 -3.26
C SER A 61 8.27 1.50 -4.39
N ALA A 62 7.89 1.11 -5.61
CA ALA A 62 7.82 2.03 -6.75
C ALA A 62 6.83 3.20 -6.55
N LEU A 63 5.91 3.11 -5.58
CA LEU A 63 5.01 4.22 -5.25
C LEU A 63 5.74 5.38 -4.58
N GLN A 64 6.80 5.13 -3.83
CA GLN A 64 7.58 6.20 -3.17
C GLN A 64 8.38 7.03 -4.17
N GLU A 65 8.61 6.50 -5.37
CA GLU A 65 9.26 7.20 -6.50
C GLU A 65 8.24 7.91 -7.40
N ASP A 66 6.94 7.64 -7.23
CA ASP A 66 5.87 8.22 -8.03
C ASP A 66 5.52 9.62 -7.49
N PRO A 67 5.74 10.71 -8.26
CA PRO A 67 5.45 12.07 -7.80
C PRO A 67 3.96 12.34 -7.56
N HIS A 68 3.08 11.45 -8.02
CA HIS A 68 1.64 11.54 -7.79
C HIS A 68 1.18 10.77 -6.54
N CYS A 69 2.08 10.06 -5.87
CA CYS A 69 1.80 9.36 -4.63
C CYS A 69 2.35 10.14 -3.42
N ALA A 70 1.59 10.18 -2.32
CA ALA A 70 2.02 10.79 -1.07
C ALA A 70 2.67 9.78 -0.11
N LEU A 71 2.85 8.52 -0.54
CA LEU A 71 3.32 7.44 0.32
C LEU A 71 4.77 7.68 0.72
N ASP A 72 4.98 7.93 2.00
CA ASP A 72 6.30 8.23 2.57
C ASP A 72 6.83 7.03 3.36
N THR A 73 5.99 6.46 4.21
CA THR A 73 6.34 5.33 5.06
C THR A 73 5.73 4.02 4.54
N LEU A 74 6.57 3.04 4.26
CA LEU A 74 6.18 1.69 3.83
C LEU A 74 6.90 0.65 4.71
N ARG A 75 6.14 -0.26 5.33
CA ARG A 75 6.69 -1.29 6.23
C ARG A 75 6.31 -2.69 5.77
N PHE A 76 7.28 -3.60 5.73
CA PHE A 76 7.09 -5.02 5.38
C PHE A 76 7.60 -5.99 6.45
N GLY A 77 8.66 -5.61 7.17
CA GLY A 77 9.28 -6.43 8.21
C GLY A 77 8.55 -6.35 9.55
N PRO A 78 8.90 -7.16 10.55
CA PRO A 78 8.37 -7.01 11.90
C PRO A 78 8.60 -5.59 12.46
N LEU A 79 7.64 -5.07 13.23
CA LEU A 79 7.81 -3.80 13.96
C LEU A 79 8.92 -3.99 15.01
N LEU A 80 10.04 -3.28 14.84
CA LEU A 80 11.11 -3.15 15.83
C LEU A 80 10.95 -1.83 16.60
#